data_AF-Q18653-F1
#
_entry.id   AF-Q18653-F1
#
_cell.length_a   1.000
_cell.length_b   1.000
_cell.length_c   1.000
_cell.angle_alpha   90.00
_cell.angle_beta   90.00
_cell.angle_gamma   90.00
#
_symmetry.space_group_name_H-M   'P 1'
#
loop_
_entity.id
_entity.type
_entity.pdbx_description
1 polymer ?
#
loop_
_entity_poly.entity_id
_entity_poly.type
_entity_poly.pdbx_seq_one_letter_code
_entity_poly.pdbx_strand_id
1 'polypeptide(L)'
;MFRWLFQSEGVTRSFDTPSETQSARDDRKTIGDYADNFLLFDLVMGEVEMAVIRFEIEKEEKEEAERKAERRPDYSWLISGNMNRARKQLSINEKNRIENACERLKPCEWSKTIDTWKIKTQNPSTRDQIIENFVIATHETIQSRKHEPTITEVLKNFATGRSGSLHTVSHGELPRVGSGRNISELSFIELQEMV
;
A
#
# COMPACT_ATOMS: atom_id res chain seq x y z
N MET A 1 -2.15 25.11 -0.07
CA MET A 1 -2.04 26.40 0.66
C MET A 1 -3.15 26.62 1.71
N PHE A 2 -3.77 25.59 2.33
CA PHE A 2 -4.83 25.79 3.34
C PHE A 2 -5.01 24.59 4.28
N ARG A 3 -4.08 24.29 5.20
CA ARG A 3 -4.35 23.25 6.23
C ARG A 3 -3.70 23.41 7.61
N TRP A 4 -3.08 24.55 7.91
CA TRP A 4 -2.25 24.74 9.11
C TRP A 4 -2.86 25.62 10.22
N LEU A 5 -4.19 25.80 10.28
CA LEU A 5 -4.79 26.82 11.15
C LEU A 5 -5.82 26.34 12.19
N PHE A 6 -5.93 25.05 12.47
CA PHE A 6 -6.85 24.57 13.51
C PHE A 6 -6.27 23.37 14.28
N GLN A 7 -5.49 23.65 15.33
CA GLN A 7 -5.53 22.91 16.60
C GLN A 7 -4.51 23.51 17.59
N SER A 8 -4.94 24.57 18.26
CA SER A 8 -4.46 25.01 19.56
C SER A 8 -5.57 24.66 20.54
N GLU A 9 -5.26 23.81 21.53
CA GLU A 9 -5.71 23.86 22.93
C GLU A 9 -5.84 22.46 23.55
N GLY A 10 -5.18 22.30 24.70
CA GLY A 10 -5.58 21.35 25.73
C GLY A 10 -4.88 19.99 25.71
N VAL A 11 -3.90 19.81 26.60
CA VAL A 11 -4.05 19.04 27.86
C VAL A 11 -2.64 18.72 28.37
N THR A 12 -2.28 19.40 29.46
CA THR A 12 -1.20 19.03 30.37
C THR A 12 -1.61 17.81 31.20
N ARG A 13 -0.77 16.77 31.27
CA ARG A 13 -0.56 15.95 32.48
C ARG A 13 0.60 14.97 32.31
N SER A 14 1.60 15.19 33.16
CA SER A 14 2.73 14.36 33.56
C SER A 14 2.36 12.93 33.96
N PHE A 15 3.24 11.94 33.69
CA PHE A 15 3.95 11.12 34.71
C PHE A 15 4.81 10.01 34.05
N ASP A 16 6.06 9.90 34.52
CA ASP A 16 6.96 8.75 34.63
C ASP A 16 7.71 8.05 33.45
N THR A 17 9.04 8.28 33.50
CA THR A 17 10.18 7.36 33.28
C THR A 17 10.46 6.78 31.89
N PRO A 18 11.58 7.14 31.21
CA PRO A 18 12.09 6.39 30.07
C PRO A 18 13.08 5.33 30.56
N SER A 19 12.70 4.05 30.50
CA SER A 19 13.67 2.96 30.55
C SER A 19 14.43 2.96 29.22
N GLU A 20 15.72 3.25 29.28
CA GLU A 20 16.69 2.95 28.23
C GLU A 20 16.56 1.49 27.81
N THR A 21 16.18 1.26 26.55
CA THR A 21 16.73 0.29 25.59
C THR A 21 15.76 0.18 24.43
N GLN A 22 16.28 -0.03 23.22
CA GLN A 22 15.56 -0.33 21.97
C GLN A 22 15.15 0.86 21.08
N SER A 23 15.62 0.81 19.82
CA SER A 23 15.02 1.43 18.63
C SER A 23 15.34 2.87 18.21
N ALA A 24 16.07 3.70 18.95
CA ALA A 24 16.26 5.12 18.61
C ALA A 24 17.27 5.43 17.46
N ARG A 25 17.66 4.45 16.63
CA ARG A 25 18.76 4.62 15.64
C ARG A 25 18.39 4.52 14.15
N ASP A 26 17.12 4.31 13.78
CA ASP A 26 16.74 4.15 12.36
C ASP A 26 15.66 5.12 11.82
N ASP A 27 15.23 6.12 12.60
CA ASP A 27 14.15 7.04 12.17
C ASP A 27 14.63 8.38 11.59
N ARG A 28 15.94 8.57 11.36
CA ARG A 28 16.48 9.86 10.85
C ARG A 28 16.45 10.04 9.33
N LYS A 29 15.87 9.11 8.56
CA LYS A 29 15.64 9.26 7.10
C LYS A 29 14.31 9.93 6.71
N THR A 30 13.47 10.25 7.69
CA THR A 30 12.03 10.39 7.45
C THR A 30 11.54 11.75 6.93
N ILE A 31 12.28 12.85 7.07
CA ILE A 31 11.72 14.19 6.74
C ILE A 31 11.66 14.45 5.21
N GLY A 32 12.58 13.90 4.43
CA GLY A 32 12.55 13.99 2.96
C GLY A 32 11.53 13.04 2.31
N ASP A 33 11.41 11.84 2.86
CA ASP A 33 10.54 10.78 2.31
C ASP A 33 9.04 11.14 2.35
N TYR A 34 8.59 11.96 3.32
CA TYR A 34 7.19 12.39 3.38
C TYR A 34 6.80 13.36 2.24
N ALA A 35 7.70 14.25 1.84
CA ALA A 35 7.42 15.21 0.77
C ALA A 35 7.32 14.49 -0.59
N ASP A 36 8.23 13.53 -0.84
CA ASP A 36 8.21 12.70 -2.04
C ASP A 36 6.95 11.83 -2.09
N ASN A 37 6.52 11.28 -0.94
CA ASN A 37 5.28 10.51 -0.86
C ASN A 37 4.03 11.34 -1.22
N PHE A 38 3.96 12.61 -0.82
CA PHE A 38 2.81 13.46 -1.15
C PHE A 38 2.71 13.73 -2.66
N LEU A 39 3.83 14.06 -3.31
CA LEU A 39 3.87 14.27 -4.76
C LEU A 39 3.55 12.99 -5.54
N LEU A 40 4.04 11.84 -5.07
CA LEU A 40 3.74 10.55 -5.67
C LEU A 40 2.27 10.18 -5.49
N PHE A 41 1.68 10.47 -4.33
CA PHE A 41 0.26 10.27 -4.07
C PHE A 41 -0.60 11.09 -5.03
N ASP A 42 -0.33 12.39 -5.18
CA ASP A 42 -1.06 13.26 -6.11
C ASP A 42 -0.97 12.77 -7.56
N LEU A 43 0.22 12.30 -7.97
CA LEU A 43 0.43 11.73 -9.31
C LEU A 43 -0.43 10.48 -9.53
N VAL A 44 -0.46 9.57 -8.55
CA VAL A 44 -1.25 8.34 -8.66
C VAL A 44 -2.74 8.61 -8.57
N MET A 45 -3.17 9.52 -7.70
CA MET A 45 -4.54 9.98 -7.64
C MET A 45 -4.99 10.55 -8.98
N GLY A 46 -4.16 11.38 -9.62
CA GLY A 46 -4.40 11.91 -10.95
C GLY A 46 -4.49 10.81 -12.01
N GLU A 47 -3.62 9.81 -11.98
CA GLU A 47 -3.65 8.69 -12.93
C GLU A 47 -4.90 7.81 -12.78
N VAL A 48 -5.31 7.51 -11.53
CA VAL A 48 -6.54 6.76 -11.24
C VAL A 48 -7.78 7.58 -11.65
N GLU A 49 -7.81 8.88 -11.36
CA GLU A 49 -8.88 9.77 -11.78
C GLU A 49 -8.98 9.83 -13.31
N MET A 50 -7.85 9.94 -14.01
CA MET A 50 -7.81 9.92 -15.47
C MET A 50 -8.27 8.58 -16.05
N ALA A 51 -7.96 7.45 -15.41
CA ALA A 51 -8.46 6.14 -15.83
C ALA A 51 -9.99 6.03 -15.70
N VAL A 52 -10.54 6.55 -14.60
CA VAL A 52 -12.00 6.62 -14.40
C VAL A 52 -12.67 7.54 -15.41
N ILE A 53 -12.10 8.73 -15.66
CA ILE A 53 -12.62 9.66 -16.66
C ILE A 53 -12.64 9.03 -18.05
N ARG A 54 -11.54 8.36 -18.45
CA ARG A 54 -11.45 7.64 -19.73
C ARG A 54 -12.54 6.57 -19.85
N PHE A 55 -12.71 5.75 -18.82
CA PHE A 55 -13.74 4.71 -18.80
C PHE A 55 -15.16 5.27 -18.93
N GLU A 56 -15.49 6.34 -18.21
CA GLU A 56 -16.82 6.97 -18.29
C GLU A 56 -17.07 7.61 -19.68
N ILE A 57 -16.03 8.19 -20.31
CA ILE A 57 -16.13 8.72 -21.67
C ILE A 57 -16.34 7.60 -22.69
N GLU A 58 -15.53 6.53 -22.64
CA GLU A 58 -15.66 5.38 -23.56
C GLU A 58 -17.03 4.70 -23.42
N LYS A 59 -17.54 4.59 -22.20
CA LYS A 59 -18.88 4.07 -21.93
C LYS A 59 -19.97 4.97 -22.52
N GLU A 60 -19.88 6.28 -22.32
CA GLU A 60 -20.83 7.26 -22.89
C GLU A 60 -20.82 7.23 -24.42
N GLU A 61 -19.64 7.15 -25.04
CA GLU A 61 -19.47 7.02 -26.49
C GLU A 61 -20.09 5.73 -27.04
N LYS A 62 -19.90 4.60 -26.33
CA LYS A 62 -20.53 3.32 -26.69
C LYS A 62 -22.05 3.39 -26.61
N GLU A 63 -22.59 3.96 -25.54
CA GLU A 63 -24.04 4.15 -25.37
C GLU A 63 -24.60 5.11 -26.43
N GLU A 64 -23.84 6.13 -26.86
CA GLU A 64 -24.21 7.02 -27.95
C GLU A 64 -24.21 6.31 -29.31
N ALA A 65 -23.21 5.46 -29.57
CA ALA A 65 -23.13 4.65 -30.78
C ALA A 65 -24.31 3.66 -30.89
N GLU A 66 -24.68 3.02 -29.78
CA GLU A 66 -25.86 2.14 -29.70
C GLU A 66 -27.16 2.91 -29.96
N ARG A 67 -27.34 4.10 -29.35
CA ARG A 67 -28.51 4.96 -29.60
C ARG A 67 -28.62 5.41 -31.06
N LYS A 68 -27.48 5.73 -31.69
CA LYS A 68 -27.40 6.07 -33.12
C LYS A 68 -27.79 4.87 -34.01
N ALA A 69 -27.35 3.67 -33.65
CA ALA A 69 -27.71 2.45 -34.37
C ALA A 69 -29.21 2.13 -34.29
N GLU A 70 -29.84 2.36 -33.13
CA GLU A 70 -31.27 2.14 -32.91
C GLU A 70 -32.17 3.27 -33.45
N ARG A 71 -31.61 4.34 -34.01
CA ARG A 71 -32.33 5.56 -34.44
C ARG A 71 -33.21 6.17 -33.34
N ARG A 72 -32.80 6.04 -32.07
CA ARG A 72 -33.51 6.65 -30.95
C ARG A 72 -33.20 8.16 -30.91
N PRO A 73 -34.21 9.05 -30.81
CA PRO A 73 -33.96 10.46 -30.59
C PRO A 73 -33.14 10.68 -29.32
N ASP A 74 -32.06 11.46 -29.41
CA ASP A 74 -31.21 11.77 -28.26
C ASP A 74 -31.65 13.05 -27.55
N TYR A 75 -32.05 12.90 -26.30
CA TYR A 75 -32.39 14.00 -25.40
C TYR A 75 -31.39 14.11 -24.24
N SER A 76 -30.25 13.43 -24.32
CA SER A 76 -29.18 13.50 -23.31
C SER A 76 -28.79 14.95 -23.01
N TRP A 77 -28.75 15.81 -24.04
CA TRP A 77 -28.46 17.25 -23.90
C TRP A 77 -29.43 18.00 -22.97
N LEU A 78 -30.68 17.54 -22.81
CA LEU A 78 -31.63 18.11 -21.86
C LEU A 78 -31.27 17.81 -20.40
N ILE A 79 -30.47 16.76 -20.16
CA ILE A 79 -30.12 16.24 -18.82
C ILE A 79 -28.64 16.48 -18.50
N SER A 80 -27.79 16.65 -19.51
CA SER A 80 -26.32 16.78 -19.39
C SER A 80 -25.81 18.07 -18.73
N GLY A 81 -26.69 18.93 -18.20
CA GLY A 81 -26.31 20.17 -17.53
C GLY A 81 -25.51 19.91 -16.25
N ASN A 82 -24.21 20.27 -16.24
CA ASN A 82 -23.20 20.26 -15.17
C ASN A 82 -22.99 18.97 -14.34
N MET A 83 -24.02 18.16 -14.12
CA MET A 83 -24.00 16.98 -13.28
C MET A 83 -23.18 15.84 -13.90
N ASN A 84 -23.18 15.70 -15.23
CA ASN A 84 -22.41 14.67 -15.90
C ASN A 84 -20.90 14.90 -15.79
N ARG A 85 -20.43 16.16 -15.71
CA ARG A 85 -19.00 16.45 -15.49
C ARG A 85 -18.55 16.07 -14.08
N ALA A 86 -19.37 16.37 -13.07
CA ALA A 86 -19.06 16.02 -11.68
C ALA A 86 -19.05 14.50 -11.45
N ARG A 87 -19.89 13.75 -12.18
CA ARG A 87 -19.91 12.27 -12.11
C ARG A 87 -18.64 11.62 -12.66
N LYS A 88 -17.87 12.29 -13.54
CA LYS A 88 -16.63 11.74 -14.11
C LYS A 88 -15.43 11.82 -13.15
N GLN A 89 -15.51 12.63 -12.10
CA GLN A 89 -14.45 12.78 -11.09
C GLN A 89 -14.62 11.78 -9.95
N LEU A 90 -13.52 11.45 -9.26
CA LEU A 90 -13.55 10.58 -8.09
C LEU A 90 -14.39 11.19 -6.96
N SER A 91 -15.36 10.43 -6.46
CA SER A 91 -16.13 10.71 -5.25
C SER A 91 -15.20 10.78 -4.03
N ILE A 92 -15.59 11.56 -3.02
CA ILE A 92 -14.82 11.67 -1.77
C ILE A 92 -14.58 10.30 -1.12
N ASN A 93 -15.54 9.38 -1.21
CA ASN A 93 -15.39 8.02 -0.66
C ASN A 93 -14.36 7.20 -1.45
N GLU A 94 -14.30 7.39 -2.77
CA GLU A 94 -13.33 6.71 -3.63
C GLU A 94 -11.93 7.24 -3.39
N LYS A 95 -11.79 8.57 -3.25
CA LYS A 95 -10.52 9.21 -2.88
C LYS A 95 -10.01 8.68 -1.54
N ASN A 96 -10.87 8.63 -0.52
CA ASN A 96 -10.51 8.07 0.79
C ASN A 96 -10.11 6.59 0.72
N ARG A 97 -10.75 5.78 -0.13
CA ARG A 97 -10.37 4.36 -0.32
C ARG A 97 -8.96 4.23 -0.90
N ILE A 98 -8.62 5.08 -1.87
CA ILE A 98 -7.30 5.09 -2.49
C ILE A 98 -6.26 5.62 -1.50
N GLU A 99 -6.56 6.71 -0.78
CA GLU A 99 -5.72 7.29 0.27
C GLU A 99 -5.36 6.26 1.35
N ASN A 100 -6.38 5.57 1.89
CA ASN A 100 -6.18 4.53 2.90
C ASN A 100 -5.34 3.34 2.39
N ALA A 101 -5.47 2.98 1.11
CA ALA A 101 -4.64 1.93 0.52
C ALA A 101 -3.18 2.36 0.40
N CYS A 102 -2.94 3.63 0.05
CA CYS A 102 -1.62 4.20 -0.18
C CYS A 102 -0.85 4.53 1.12
N GLU A 103 -1.54 4.73 2.25
CA GLU A 103 -0.92 5.11 3.54
C GLU A 103 0.25 4.19 3.94
N ARG A 104 0.15 2.89 3.64
CA ARG A 104 1.16 1.89 4.00
C ARG A 104 2.22 1.66 2.93
N LEU A 105 2.12 2.31 1.77
CA LEU A 105 2.98 2.08 0.61
C LEU A 105 4.31 2.86 0.74
N LYS A 106 5.45 2.25 0.39
CA LYS A 106 6.75 2.94 0.41
C LYS A 106 7.00 3.69 -0.91
N PRO A 107 7.78 4.79 -0.91
CA PRO A 107 8.12 5.52 -2.13
C PRO A 107 8.67 4.64 -3.27
N CYS A 108 9.47 3.62 -2.93
CA CYS A 108 10.08 2.72 -3.91
C CYS A 108 9.11 1.69 -4.53
N GLU A 109 7.89 1.58 -4.03
CA GLU A 109 6.91 0.57 -4.43
C GLU A 109 5.83 1.12 -5.38
N TRP A 110 5.77 2.44 -5.56
CA TRP A 110 4.77 3.09 -6.42
C TRP A 110 4.82 2.59 -7.87
N SER A 111 6.01 2.51 -8.47
CA SER A 111 6.15 2.02 -9.86
C SER A 111 5.57 0.62 -10.03
N LYS A 112 5.95 -0.30 -9.14
CA LYS A 112 5.45 -1.68 -9.15
C LYS A 112 3.92 -1.74 -8.96
N THR A 113 3.40 -0.91 -8.07
CA THR A 113 1.95 -0.82 -7.81
C THR A 113 1.20 -0.34 -9.05
N ILE A 114 1.69 0.73 -9.70
CA ILE A 114 1.11 1.28 -10.93
C ILE A 114 1.16 0.26 -12.07
N ASP A 115 2.29 -0.41 -12.27
CA ASP A 115 2.44 -1.42 -13.34
C ASP A 115 1.47 -2.59 -13.14
N THR A 116 1.39 -3.10 -11.91
CA THR A 116 0.47 -4.18 -11.53
C THR A 116 -0.98 -3.76 -11.73
N TRP A 117 -1.33 -2.53 -11.32
CA TRP A 117 -2.66 -1.99 -11.50
C TRP A 117 -3.03 -1.81 -12.97
N LYS A 118 -2.11 -1.29 -13.80
CA LYS A 118 -2.32 -1.12 -15.26
C LYS A 118 -2.58 -2.45 -15.95
N ILE A 119 -1.84 -3.50 -15.57
CA ILE A 119 -2.06 -4.86 -16.09
C ILE A 119 -3.46 -5.36 -15.74
N LYS A 120 -3.91 -5.13 -14.50
CA LYS A 120 -5.24 -5.56 -14.03
C LYS A 120 -6.40 -4.77 -14.62
N THR A 121 -6.16 -3.52 -14.99
CA THR A 121 -7.20 -2.57 -15.40
C THR A 121 -7.25 -2.39 -16.91
N GLN A 122 -6.82 -3.38 -17.69
CA GLN A 122 -6.90 -3.31 -19.16
C GLN A 122 -8.34 -3.31 -19.68
N ASN A 123 -9.24 -4.04 -19.04
CA ASN A 123 -10.64 -4.18 -19.48
C ASN A 123 -11.61 -4.04 -18.28
N PRO A 124 -11.73 -2.85 -17.67
CA PRO A 124 -12.68 -2.66 -16.57
C PRO A 124 -14.11 -2.75 -17.08
N SER A 125 -14.97 -3.47 -16.36
CA SER A 125 -16.41 -3.56 -16.63
C SER A 125 -17.19 -2.48 -15.91
N THR A 126 -16.68 -2.01 -14.78
CA THR A 126 -17.27 -0.94 -13.97
C THR A 126 -16.20 0.01 -13.48
N ARG A 127 -16.62 1.23 -13.14
CA ARG A 127 -15.79 2.21 -12.45
C ARG A 127 -15.23 1.67 -11.13
N ASP A 128 -16.06 1.00 -10.34
CA ASP A 128 -15.65 0.42 -9.05
C ASP A 128 -14.52 -0.59 -9.24
N GLN A 129 -14.54 -1.36 -10.33
CA GLN A 129 -13.48 -2.31 -10.65
C GLN A 129 -12.12 -1.64 -10.88
N ILE A 130 -12.08 -0.43 -11.46
CA ILE A 130 -10.83 0.34 -11.64
C ILE A 130 -10.19 0.64 -10.28
N ILE A 131 -11.01 1.11 -9.34
CA ILE A 131 -10.59 1.49 -7.98
C ILE A 131 -10.25 0.24 -7.17
N GLU A 132 -11.07 -0.82 -7.25
CA GLU A 132 -10.82 -2.08 -6.56
C GLU A 132 -9.54 -2.76 -7.06
N ASN A 133 -9.31 -2.80 -8.37
CA ASN A 133 -8.06 -3.32 -8.93
C ASN A 133 -6.84 -2.52 -8.44
N PHE A 134 -6.97 -1.20 -8.27
CA PHE A 134 -5.91 -0.38 -7.70
C PHE A 134 -5.63 -0.78 -6.25
N VAL A 135 -6.68 -0.85 -5.42
CA VAL A 135 -6.56 -1.28 -4.02
C VAL A 135 -5.93 -2.67 -3.93
N ILE A 136 -6.36 -3.63 -4.75
CA ILE A 136 -5.78 -4.99 -4.77
C ILE A 136 -4.30 -4.94 -5.18
N ALA A 137 -3.93 -4.18 -6.22
CA ALA A 137 -2.53 -4.05 -6.65
C ALA A 137 -1.63 -3.45 -5.56
N THR A 138 -2.14 -2.48 -4.81
CA THR A 138 -1.44 -1.89 -3.64
C THR A 138 -1.25 -2.93 -2.55
N HIS A 139 -2.30 -3.68 -2.20
CA HIS A 139 -2.24 -4.73 -1.19
C HIS A 139 -1.29 -5.86 -1.59
N GLU A 140 -1.31 -6.31 -2.84
CA GLU A 140 -0.36 -7.30 -3.35
C GLU A 140 1.08 -6.80 -3.29
N THR A 141 1.31 -5.52 -3.62
CA THR A 141 2.64 -4.94 -3.53
C THR A 141 3.14 -4.95 -2.08
N ILE A 142 2.28 -4.56 -1.13
CA ILE A 142 2.58 -4.60 0.30
C ILE A 142 2.82 -6.03 0.79
N GLN A 143 1.99 -7.00 0.39
CA GLN A 143 2.12 -8.41 0.78
C GLN A 143 3.35 -9.08 0.14
N SER A 144 3.83 -8.59 -1.00
CA SER A 144 5.03 -9.11 -1.67
C SER A 144 6.34 -8.69 -1.00
N ARG A 145 6.29 -7.85 0.04
CA ARG A 145 7.46 -7.48 0.84
C ARG A 145 8.05 -8.76 1.44
N LYS A 146 9.37 -8.91 1.35
CA LYS A 146 10.08 -9.91 2.15
C LYS A 146 9.90 -9.49 3.61
N HIS A 147 9.01 -10.16 4.33
CA HIS A 147 8.91 -10.01 5.77
C HIS A 147 10.15 -10.65 6.39
N GLU A 148 10.74 -9.99 7.39
CA GLU A 148 11.68 -10.68 8.28
C GLU A 148 10.94 -11.89 8.86
N PRO A 149 11.55 -13.08 8.83
CA PRO A 149 10.88 -14.29 9.27
C PRO A 149 10.46 -14.08 10.72
N THR A 150 9.15 -14.07 10.96
CA THR A 150 8.64 -13.95 12.33
C THR A 150 9.15 -15.17 13.11
N ILE A 151 9.34 -15.06 14.44
CA ILE A 151 9.75 -16.20 15.29
C ILE A 151 8.88 -17.45 15.00
N THR A 152 7.59 -17.27 14.72
CA THR A 152 6.67 -18.33 14.28
C THR A 152 7.07 -19.00 12.97
N GLU A 153 7.56 -18.25 11.99
CA GLU A 153 8.07 -18.75 10.72
C GLU A 153 9.43 -19.44 10.90
N VAL A 154 10.31 -18.91 11.74
CA VAL A 154 11.58 -19.57 12.11
C VAL A 154 11.29 -20.93 12.77
N LEU A 155 10.39 -20.95 13.77
CA LEU A 155 9.94 -22.18 14.43
C LEU A 155 9.27 -23.15 13.45
N LYS A 156 8.43 -22.65 12.53
CA LYS A 156 7.77 -23.48 11.51
C LYS A 156 8.75 -24.04 10.48
N ASN A 157 9.71 -23.24 10.01
CA ASN A 157 10.74 -23.68 9.07
C ASN A 157 11.66 -24.73 9.71
N PHE A 158 11.94 -24.59 11.00
CA PHE A 158 12.66 -25.59 11.78
C PHE A 158 11.84 -26.88 11.97
N ALA A 159 10.58 -26.77 12.41
CA ALA A 159 9.70 -27.93 12.65
C ALA A 159 9.35 -28.70 11.36
N THR A 160 9.26 -28.01 10.22
CA THR A 160 8.99 -28.62 8.92
C THR A 160 10.25 -29.15 8.22
N GLY A 161 11.43 -29.01 8.84
CA GLY A 161 12.70 -29.42 8.24
C GLY A 161 13.09 -28.66 6.97
N ARG A 162 12.41 -27.53 6.67
CA ARG A 162 12.68 -26.70 5.50
C ARG A 162 13.90 -25.80 5.69
N SER A 163 14.41 -25.63 6.91
CA SER A 163 15.73 -25.04 7.16
C SER A 163 16.84 -26.02 6.73
N GLY A 164 17.00 -26.18 5.43
CA GLY A 164 18.18 -26.79 4.84
C GLY A 164 19.39 -25.89 5.10
N SER A 165 20.27 -26.34 5.99
CA SER A 165 21.69 -25.95 6.05
C SER A 165 21.97 -24.45 6.25
N LEU A 166 21.87 -23.97 7.49
CA LEU A 166 22.60 -22.78 7.98
C LEU A 166 24.13 -23.03 8.09
N HIS A 167 24.70 -23.91 7.25
CA HIS A 167 26.14 -24.00 7.00
C HIS A 167 26.53 -23.13 5.82
N THR A 168 26.38 -21.81 5.95
CA THR A 168 27.09 -20.85 5.10
C THR A 168 28.11 -20.10 5.95
N VAL A 169 29.24 -20.78 6.13
CA VAL A 169 30.61 -20.24 6.13
C VAL A 169 30.74 -18.78 6.56
N SER A 170 30.79 -18.53 7.86
CA SER A 170 31.54 -17.39 8.40
C SER A 170 32.98 -17.85 8.62
N HIS A 171 33.86 -17.41 7.73
CA HIS A 171 35.31 -17.49 7.91
C HIS A 171 35.70 -16.53 9.04
N GLY A 172 36.23 -17.04 10.16
CA GLY A 172 36.93 -16.22 11.14
C GLY A 172 36.58 -16.52 12.59
N GLU A 173 37.34 -17.46 13.16
CA GLU A 173 37.82 -17.47 14.55
C GLU A 173 36.82 -17.50 15.74
N LEU A 174 36.77 -18.71 16.33
CA LEU A 174 36.69 -19.04 17.77
C LEU A 174 35.32 -19.00 18.50
N PRO A 175 35.11 -19.85 19.53
CA PRO A 175 35.44 -21.27 19.64
C PRO A 175 34.24 -22.12 20.13
N ARG A 176 34.03 -23.25 19.48
CA ARG A 176 33.53 -24.54 20.00
C ARG A 176 32.98 -24.54 21.44
N VAL A 177 31.68 -24.29 21.60
CA VAL A 177 30.88 -24.84 22.71
C VAL A 177 29.78 -25.70 22.10
N GLY A 178 29.85 -27.00 22.37
CA GLY A 178 28.82 -27.94 21.97
C GLY A 178 27.51 -27.60 22.66
N SER A 179 26.43 -27.50 21.88
CA SER A 179 25.09 -27.53 22.41
C SER A 179 24.15 -28.01 21.32
N GLY A 180 23.88 -29.31 21.33
CA GLY A 180 22.64 -29.86 20.78
C GLY A 180 21.45 -29.46 21.65
N ARG A 181 21.34 -28.17 21.99
CA ARG A 181 20.21 -27.62 22.71
C ARG A 181 19.03 -27.64 21.76
N ASN A 182 18.00 -28.39 22.14
CA ASN A 182 16.71 -28.27 21.47
C ASN A 182 16.22 -26.82 21.60
N ILE A 183 15.54 -26.30 20.59
CA ILE A 183 14.99 -24.93 20.61
C ILE A 183 14.05 -24.70 21.81
N SER A 184 13.48 -25.76 22.38
CA SER A 184 12.73 -25.70 23.65
C SER A 184 13.56 -25.22 24.85
N GLU A 185 14.88 -25.17 24.72
CA GLU A 185 15.83 -24.71 25.73
C GLU A 185 16.35 -23.30 25.46
N LEU A 186 16.00 -22.70 24.31
CA LEU A 186 16.35 -21.31 24.02
C LEU A 186 15.41 -20.36 24.73
N SER A 187 15.98 -19.39 25.43
CA SER A 187 15.24 -18.28 26.02
C SER A 187 14.66 -17.37 24.93
N PHE A 188 13.61 -16.60 25.28
CA PHE A 188 13.03 -15.60 24.38
C PHE A 188 14.08 -14.60 23.85
N ILE A 189 15.07 -14.26 24.67
CA ILE A 189 16.16 -13.36 24.30
C ILE A 189 17.06 -14.00 23.24
N GLU A 190 17.43 -15.27 23.40
CA GLU A 190 18.23 -16.00 22.41
C GLU A 190 17.46 -16.18 21.09
N LEU A 191 16.15 -16.44 21.15
CA LEU A 191 15.30 -16.50 19.95
C LEU A 191 15.20 -15.15 19.24
N GLN A 192 15.21 -14.05 19.99
CA GLN A 192 15.19 -12.69 19.46
C GLN A 192 16.54 -12.30 18.84
N GLU A 193 17.67 -12.83 19.34
CA GLU A 193 19.01 -12.60 18.77
C GLU A 193 19.25 -13.38 17.46
N MET A 194 18.44 -14.42 17.20
CA MET A 194 18.51 -15.22 15.97
C MET A 194 17.70 -14.65 14.78
N VAL A 195 16.85 -13.65 15.01
CA VAL A 195 16.06 -12.94 13.98
C VAL A 195 16.73 -11.62 13.65
#